data_AF-A0A1Y3SBM5-F1
#
_entry.id   AF-A0A1Y3SBM5-F1
#
_cell.length_a   1.000
_cell.length_b   1.000
_cell.length_c   1.000
_cell.angle_alpha   90.00
_cell.angle_beta   90.00
_cell.angle_gamma   90.00
#
_symmetry.space_group_name_H-M   'P 1'
#
loop_
_entity.id
_entity.type
_entity.pdbx_description
1 polymer ?
#
loop_
_entity_poly.entity_id
_entity_poly.type
_entity_poly.pdbx_seq_one_letter_code
_entity_poly.pdbx_strand_id
1 'polypeptide(L)' 'MVNHKEILRLKSLGLTHREITDATGCGRNTVTRTLARAREQKLSWPQAQSMSQQEVSQRLFPT' A
#
# COMPACT_ATOMS: atom_id res chain seq x y z
N MET A 1 1.71 -12.73 4.67
CA MET A 1 0.66 -11.86 4.07
C MET A 1 1.26 -10.49 3.81
N VAL A 2 1.00 -9.89 2.64
CA VAL A 2 1.53 -8.55 2.29
C VAL A 2 0.75 -7.47 3.04
N ASN A 3 1.46 -6.57 3.73
CA ASN A 3 0.87 -5.45 4.43
C ASN A 3 0.72 -4.22 3.52
N HIS A 4 -0.30 -4.24 2.66
CA HIS A 4 -0.64 -3.13 1.76
C HIS A 4 -0.86 -1.80 2.49
N LYS A 5 -1.39 -1.82 3.72
CA LYS A 5 -1.59 -0.61 4.54
C LYS A 5 -0.25 0.02 4.90
N GLU A 6 0.75 -0.78 5.25
CA GLU A 6 2.09 -0.26 5.55
C GLU A 6 2.76 0.35 4.32
N ILE A 7 2.56 -0.22 3.13
CA ILE A 7 3.05 0.38 1.87
C ILE A 7 2.49 1.80 1.67
N LEU A 8 1.18 1.99 1.91
CA LEU A 8 0.53 3.30 1.81
C LEU A 8 1.04 4.27 2.88
N ARG A 9 1.24 3.79 4.10
CA ARG A 9 1.80 4.57 5.22
C ARG A 9 3.16 5.12 4.87
N LEU A 10 4.08 4.24 4.51
CA LEU A 10 5.46 4.61 4.21
C LEU A 10 5.54 5.53 2.99
N LYS A 11 4.68 5.31 1.99
CA LYS A 11 4.59 6.24 0.86
C LYS A 11 4.10 7.63 1.28
N SER A 12 3.14 7.72 2.20
CA SER A 12 2.66 8.99 2.75
C SER A 12 3.71 9.72 3.58
N LEU A 13 4.69 9.01 4.13
CA LEU A 13 5.85 9.59 4.83
C LEU A 13 6.95 10.08 3.87
N GLY A 14 6.77 9.89 2.55
CA GLY A 14 7.73 10.34 1.54
C GLY A 14 8.80 9.32 1.17
N LEU A 15 8.73 8.08 1.69
CA LEU A 15 9.74 7.06 1.39
C LEU A 15 9.72 6.67 -0.10
N THR A 16 10.90 6.33 -0.61
CA THR A 16 11.11 5.80 -1.95
C THR A 16 10.62 4.35 -2.04
N HIS A 17 10.37 3.87 -3.27
CA HIS A 17 9.94 2.49 -3.48
C HIS A 17 10.94 1.47 -2.93
N ARG A 18 12.23 1.80 -2.97
CA ARG A 18 13.31 0.96 -2.42
C ARG A 18 13.20 0.84 -0.91
N GLU A 19 13.11 1.97 -0.21
CA GLU A 19 13.01 1.97 1.25
C GLU A 19 11.72 1.28 1.72
N ILE A 20 10.62 1.43 0.97
CA ILE A 20 9.38 0.70 1.25
C ILE A 20 9.58 -0.81 1.09
N THR A 21 10.24 -1.27 0.01
CA THR A 21 10.54 -2.70 -0.14
C THR A 21 11.44 -3.24 0.96
N ASP A 22 12.47 -2.50 1.36
CA ASP A 22 13.36 -2.86 2.47
C ASP A 22 12.58 -2.95 3.80
N ALA A 23 11.73 -1.95 4.10
CA ALA A 23 10.97 -1.91 5.35
C ALA A 23 9.84 -2.95 5.43
N THR A 24 9.19 -3.26 4.31
CA THR A 24 8.06 -4.19 4.27
C THR A 24 8.46 -5.63 3.95
N GLY A 25 9.70 -5.84 3.49
CA GLY A 25 10.21 -7.14 3.03
C GLY A 25 9.46 -7.70 1.81
N CYS A 26 8.60 -6.90 1.16
CA CYS A 26 7.85 -7.34 -0.01
C CYS A 26 8.55 -6.96 -1.31
N GLY A 27 8.27 -7.71 -2.38
CA GLY A 27 8.89 -7.48 -3.68
C GLY A 27 8.53 -6.11 -4.27
N ARG A 28 9.44 -5.53 -5.06
CA ARG A 28 9.25 -4.23 -5.73
C ARG A 28 7.98 -4.18 -6.57
N ASN A 29 7.65 -5.28 -7.27
CA ASN A 29 6.43 -5.40 -8.06
C ASN A 29 5.18 -5.24 -7.19
N THR A 30 5.20 -5.76 -5.96
CA THR A 30 4.11 -5.63 -5.01
C THR A 30 3.92 -4.19 -4.57
N VAL A 31 5.00 -3.50 -4.20
CA VAL A 31 4.96 -2.07 -3.84
C VAL A 31 4.41 -1.24 -5.00
N THR A 32 4.98 -1.39 -6.20
CA THR A 32 4.54 -0.64 -7.38
C THR A 32 3.07 -0.91 -7.71
N ARG A 33 2.64 -2.17 -7.71
CA ARG A 33 1.25 -2.54 -8.03
C ARG A 33 0.27 -2.02 -6.98
N THR A 34 0.63 -2.09 -5.70
CA THR A 34 -0.18 -1.55 -4.59
C THR A 34 -0.36 -0.04 -4.72
N LEU A 35 0.72 0.70 -4.96
CA LEU A 35 0.68 2.15 -5.12
C LEU A 35 -0.08 2.59 -6.38
N ALA A 36 0.06 1.85 -7.48
CA ALA A 36 -0.69 2.10 -8.71
C ALA A 36 -2.20 1.92 -8.48
N ARG A 37 -2.61 0.78 -7.89
CA ARG A 37 -4.01 0.51 -7.53
C ARG A 37 -4.58 1.53 -6.57
N ALA A 38 -3.79 1.94 -5.56
CA ALA A 38 -4.21 2.97 -4.62
C ALA A 38 -4.49 4.30 -5.33
N ARG A 39 -3.67 4.68 -6.30
CA ARG A 39 -3.89 5.87 -7.12
C ARG A 39 -5.13 5.74 -8.00
N GLU A 40 -5.32 4.60 -8.68
CA GLU A 40 -6.51 4.32 -9.50
C GLU A 40 -7.80 4.45 -8.70
N GLN A 41 -7.80 3.94 -7.46
CA GLN A 41 -8.97 3.95 -6.58
C GLN A 41 -9.07 5.19 -5.70
N LYS A 42 -8.16 6.15 -5.88
CA LYS A 42 -8.05 7.36 -5.06
C LYS A 42 -7.97 7.05 -3.56
N LEU A 43 -7.38 5.90 -3.21
CA LEU A 43 -7.18 5.46 -1.83
C LEU A 43 -5.91 6.10 -1.28
N SER A 44 -6.08 7.01 -0.32
CA SER A 44 -4.97 7.68 0.37
C SER A 44 -4.67 7.03 1.72
N TRP A 45 -3.50 7.32 2.29
CA TRP A 45 -3.13 6.83 3.61
C TRP A 45 -4.14 7.20 4.71
N PRO A 46 -4.64 8.46 4.82
CA PRO A 46 -5.64 8.80 5.83
C PRO A 46 -6.93 7.95 5.74
N GLN A 47 -7.36 7.58 4.53
CA GLN A 47 -8.49 6.66 4.36
C GLN A 47 -8.14 5.23 4.77
N ALA A 48 -6.97 4.75 4.35
CA ALA A 48 -6.48 3.42 4.72
C ALA A 48 -6.22 3.27 6.23
N GLN A 49 -5.93 4.37 6.94
CA GLN A 49 -5.70 4.38 8.38
C GLN A 49 -6.95 3.94 9.16
N SER A 50 -8.13 4.42 8.75
CA SER A 50 -9.43 4.08 9.34
C SER A 50 -9.94 2.69 8.94
N MET A 51 -9.35 2.09 7.90
CA MET A 51 -9.74 0.77 7.38
C MET A 51 -8.86 -0.35 7.96
N SER A 52 -9.39 -1.55 8.06
CA SER A 52 -8.60 -2.74 8.38
C SER A 52 -7.69 -3.15 7.22
N GLN A 53 -6.65 -3.93 7.51
CA GLN A 53 -5.74 -4.44 6.46
C GLN A 53 -6.47 -5.28 5.41
N GLN A 54 -7.52 -6.00 5.80
CA GLN A 54 -8.36 -6.79 4.91
C GLN A 54 -9.18 -5.88 3.98
N GLU A 55 -9.82 -4.85 4.51
CA GLU A 55 -10.58 -3.88 3.71
C GLU A 55 -9.70 -3.12 2.73
N VAL A 56 -8.50 -2.69 3.14
CA VAL A 56 -7.53 -2.05 2.24
C VAL A 56 -7.14 -3.01 1.11
N SER A 57 -6.90 -4.29 1.44
CA SER A 57 -6.54 -5.29 0.43
C SER A 57 -7.68 -5.58 -0.53
N GLN A 58 -8.91 -5.70 -0.04
CA GLN A 58 -10.12 -5.90 -0.85
C GLN A 58 -10.40 -4.72 -1.76
N ARG A 59 -10.19 -3.49 -1.27
CA ARG A 59 -10.32 -2.29 -2.09
C ARG A 59 -9.28 -2.36 -3.20
N LEU A 60 -8.00 -2.47 -2.87
CA LEU A 60 -6.88 -2.47 -3.84
C LEU A 60 -6.90 -3.61 -4.86
N PHE A 61 -7.40 -4.78 -4.45
CA PHE A 61 -7.47 -6.00 -5.25
C PHE A 61 -8.87 -6.61 -5.10
N PRO A 62 -9.90 -6.00 -5.71
CA PRO A 62 -11.23 -6.59 -5.72
C PRO A 62 -11.14 -7.84 -6.60
N THR A 63 -11.50 -8.99 -6.01
CA THR A 63 -11.49 -10.29 -6.71
C THR A 63 -12.91 -10.64 -7.11
#